data_AF-A0AB73NKU1-F1
#
_entry.id   AF-A0AB73NKU1-F1
#
_cell.length_a   1.000
_cell.length_b   1.000
_cell.length_c   1.000
_cell.angle_alpha   90.00
_cell.angle_beta   90.00
_cell.angle_gamma   90.00
#
_symmetry.space_group_name_H-M   'P 1'
#
loop_
_entity.id
_entity.type
_entity.pdbx_description
1 polymer ?
#
loop_
_entity_poly.entity_id
_entity_poly.type
_entity_poly.pdbx_seq_one_letter_code
_entity_poly.pdbx_strand_id
1 'polypeptide(L)'
;MDVVNIINSQDVNGINLISMECDQNQDALNSVSEWESRAPVGEDRASTANKIRDVIARNATDLDLSHVKISSLPDVLPHSITELKIYDCTQLSALPDSLPSGMTNLSVDYCDELSSLFKNVPENLIELHINGCPKITTTIISLPDSLQSISLFMSSEERLPLPFEKLPKNLKGINLSSCFLVDKLDFSNTGIQLNGIVASTAMKFKLGDIIYGIAQYRGEIVRQVVNFNDFSNKDIFSQIEITDTVWEHRSHLSRDKYQDDAIIKEKLNDAERAIQFKNFLGKHNKYNIIERAGIKSYRTNRSEENICLSRTSKAGLEFQIMERQGRVFFCADGLVNRIPEIAQKKSRYGTCITASELRWLYRHQDHPNVKNNVKFCLDGAFISQEEVFSLVGWENYHPKSKTHSPHSYA
;
A
#
# COMPACT_ATOMS: atom_id res chain seq x y z
N MET A 1 34.58 -8.46 -67.91
CA MET A 1 34.78 -7.91 -66.55
C MET A 1 33.40 -7.78 -65.96
N ASP A 2 32.90 -8.85 -65.34
CA ASP A 2 31.67 -8.80 -64.56
C ASP A 2 32.10 -8.80 -63.09
N VAL A 3 32.00 -7.64 -62.45
CA VAL A 3 32.18 -7.53 -61.01
C VAL A 3 30.84 -7.91 -60.39
N VAL A 4 30.71 -9.17 -59.98
CA VAL A 4 29.57 -9.63 -59.18
C VAL A 4 29.78 -9.10 -57.76
N ASN A 5 29.03 -8.07 -57.39
CA ASN A 5 28.95 -7.60 -56.01
C ASN A 5 28.24 -8.66 -55.17
N ILE A 6 29.00 -9.45 -54.42
CA ILE A 6 28.47 -10.33 -53.38
C ILE A 6 28.29 -9.47 -52.13
N ILE A 7 27.09 -8.90 -51.96
CA ILE A 7 26.70 -8.27 -50.69
C ILE A 7 26.29 -9.39 -49.74
N ASN A 8 26.96 -9.48 -48.59
CA ASN A 8 26.76 -10.54 -47.61
C ASN A 8 25.39 -10.36 -46.91
N SER A 9 24.71 -11.44 -46.51
CA SER A 9 23.38 -11.35 -45.88
C SER A 9 23.34 -10.53 -44.58
N GLN A 10 24.47 -10.48 -43.86
CA GLN A 10 24.63 -9.62 -42.68
C GLN A 10 24.71 -8.12 -43.05
N ASP A 11 25.31 -7.78 -44.20
CA ASP A 11 25.40 -6.40 -44.69
C ASP A 11 24.05 -5.91 -45.21
N VAL A 12 23.25 -6.77 -45.85
CA VAL A 12 21.88 -6.45 -46.27
C VAL A 12 20.99 -6.20 -45.05
N ASN A 13 21.11 -7.02 -44.00
CA ASN A 13 20.37 -6.80 -42.75
C ASN A 13 20.80 -5.51 -42.04
N GLY A 14 22.10 -5.19 -42.03
CA GLY A 14 22.62 -3.94 -41.47
C GLY A 14 22.13 -2.70 -42.24
N ILE A 15 22.14 -2.74 -43.57
CA ILE A 15 21.62 -1.65 -44.42
C ILE A 15 20.11 -1.46 -44.24
N ASN A 16 19.35 -2.56 -44.18
CA ASN A 16 17.90 -2.49 -43.94
C ASN A 16 17.58 -1.91 -42.55
N LEU A 17 18.33 -2.28 -41.51
CA LEU A 17 18.15 -1.73 -40.16
C LEU A 17 18.39 -0.20 -40.14
N ILE A 18 19.49 0.24 -40.76
CA ILE A 18 19.87 1.66 -40.84
C ILE A 18 18.82 2.45 -41.65
N SER A 19 18.31 1.89 -42.75
CA SER A 19 17.25 2.51 -43.55
C SER A 19 15.97 2.68 -42.73
N MET A 20 15.55 1.63 -42.00
CA MET A 20 14.34 1.68 -41.18
C MET A 20 14.46 2.69 -40.02
N GLU A 21 15.61 2.76 -39.35
CA GLU A 21 15.86 3.73 -38.28
C GLU A 21 15.88 5.18 -38.81
N CYS A 22 16.41 5.38 -40.02
CA CYS A 22 16.39 6.68 -40.70
C CYS A 22 14.96 7.11 -41.05
N ASP A 23 14.13 6.18 -41.56
CA ASP A 23 12.74 6.45 -41.92
C ASP A 23 11.88 6.79 -40.68
N GLN A 24 12.05 6.03 -39.60
CA GLN A 24 11.35 6.25 -38.32
C GLN A 24 11.68 7.61 -37.68
N ASN A 25 12.95 8.01 -37.71
CA ASN A 25 13.37 9.32 -37.21
C ASN A 25 12.82 10.46 -38.08
N GLN A 26 12.70 10.25 -39.39
CA GLN A 26 12.12 11.24 -40.30
C GLN A 26 10.62 11.42 -40.05
N ASP A 27 9.88 10.34 -39.81
CA ASP A 27 8.45 10.38 -39.49
C ASP A 27 8.18 11.15 -38.18
N ALA A 28 8.97 10.87 -37.14
CA ALA A 28 8.88 11.61 -35.88
C ALA A 28 9.20 13.11 -36.08
N LEU A 29 10.25 13.46 -36.83
CA LEU A 29 10.60 14.86 -37.13
C LEU A 29 9.49 15.59 -37.89
N ASN A 30 8.86 14.92 -38.85
CA ASN A 30 7.74 15.45 -39.61
C ASN A 30 6.54 15.70 -38.68
N SER A 31 6.19 14.70 -37.85
CA SER A 31 5.08 14.80 -36.89
C SER A 31 5.28 15.95 -35.89
N VAL A 32 6.50 16.12 -35.35
CA VAL A 32 6.84 17.23 -34.44
C VAL A 32 6.68 18.58 -35.12
N SER A 33 7.13 18.70 -36.37
CA SER A 33 7.06 19.96 -37.11
C SER A 33 5.62 20.33 -37.49
N GLU A 34 4.82 19.35 -37.88
CA GLU A 34 3.38 19.52 -38.12
C GLU A 34 2.64 19.91 -36.84
N TRP A 35 2.90 19.21 -35.73
CA TRP A 35 2.33 19.49 -34.42
C TRP A 35 2.67 20.88 -33.91
N GLU A 36 3.93 21.33 -34.05
CA GLU A 36 4.37 22.68 -33.67
C GLU A 36 3.65 23.74 -34.52
N SER A 37 3.53 23.53 -35.83
CA SER A 37 2.87 24.46 -36.75
C SER A 37 1.37 24.64 -36.48
N ARG A 38 0.74 23.66 -35.82
CA ARG A 38 -0.70 23.62 -35.49
C ARG A 38 -0.99 24.03 -34.04
N ALA A 39 -0.10 24.77 -33.40
CA ALA A 39 -0.31 25.25 -32.04
C ALA A 39 -1.63 26.06 -31.93
N PRO A 40 -2.52 25.72 -30.97
CA PRO A 40 -3.68 26.53 -30.67
C PRO A 40 -3.31 27.97 -30.29
N VAL A 41 -4.26 28.89 -30.47
CA VAL A 41 -4.04 30.30 -30.08
C VAL A 41 -3.71 30.37 -28.59
N GLY A 42 -2.54 30.93 -28.25
CA GLY A 42 -2.06 31.09 -26.87
C GLY A 42 -1.23 29.92 -26.34
N GLU A 43 -1.02 28.86 -27.14
CA GLU A 43 -0.12 27.75 -26.82
C GLU A 43 1.20 27.91 -27.59
N ASP A 44 2.33 27.86 -26.90
CA ASP A 44 3.66 27.84 -27.53
C ASP A 44 4.27 26.45 -27.42
N ARG A 45 4.39 25.79 -28.57
CA ARG A 45 4.92 24.44 -28.70
C ARG A 45 6.43 24.39 -28.96
N ALA A 46 7.07 25.53 -29.27
CA ALA A 46 8.43 25.55 -29.81
C ALA A 46 9.47 24.98 -28.83
N SER A 47 9.38 25.32 -27.55
CA SER A 47 10.31 24.80 -26.54
C SER A 47 10.22 23.28 -26.42
N THR A 48 9.00 22.74 -26.36
CA THR A 48 8.75 21.29 -26.30
C THR A 48 9.17 20.60 -27.60
N ALA A 49 8.88 21.19 -28.77
CA ALA A 49 9.29 20.66 -30.07
C ALA A 49 10.82 20.52 -30.13
N ASN A 50 11.55 21.51 -29.64
CA ASN A 50 13.02 21.46 -29.56
C ASN A 50 13.53 20.36 -28.61
N LYS A 51 12.86 20.12 -27.47
CA LYS A 51 13.19 18.98 -26.60
C LYS A 51 13.03 17.64 -27.34
N ILE A 52 11.95 17.47 -28.09
CA ILE A 52 11.70 16.23 -28.84
C ILE A 52 12.72 16.07 -29.98
N ARG A 53 13.04 17.15 -30.70
CA ARG A 53 14.08 17.13 -31.74
C ARG A 53 15.46 16.80 -31.18
N ASP A 54 15.79 17.27 -29.99
CA ASP A 54 17.04 16.94 -29.30
C ASP A 54 17.10 15.45 -28.92
N VAL A 55 15.99 14.84 -28.49
CA VAL A 55 15.89 13.39 -28.29
C VAL A 55 16.18 12.63 -29.58
N ILE A 56 15.59 13.05 -30.71
CA ILE A 56 15.83 12.43 -32.02
C ILE A 56 17.31 12.58 -32.42
N ALA A 57 17.87 13.79 -32.31
CA ALA A 57 19.24 14.08 -32.72
C ALA A 57 20.28 13.30 -31.91
N ARG A 58 20.00 13.05 -30.63
CA ARG A 58 20.89 12.31 -29.73
C ARG A 58 20.57 10.81 -29.65
N ASN A 59 19.53 10.35 -30.33
CA ASN A 59 18.97 8.99 -30.18
C ASN A 59 18.74 8.65 -28.70
N ALA A 60 18.22 9.61 -27.93
CA ALA A 60 18.02 9.44 -26.49
C ALA A 60 16.85 8.47 -26.22
N THR A 61 16.95 7.75 -25.11
CA THR A 61 15.96 6.74 -24.70
C THR A 61 14.95 7.27 -23.69
N ASP A 62 15.20 8.45 -23.15
CA ASP A 62 14.33 9.13 -22.20
C ASP A 62 13.79 10.44 -22.78
N LEU A 63 12.50 10.69 -22.55
CA LEU A 63 11.86 11.97 -22.82
C LEU A 63 11.15 12.48 -21.56
N ASP A 64 11.65 13.61 -21.03
CA ASP A 64 11.07 14.31 -19.89
C ASP A 64 10.32 15.58 -20.34
N LEU A 65 9.01 15.55 -20.12
CA LEU A 65 8.08 16.64 -20.34
C LEU A 65 7.55 17.15 -18.99
N SER A 66 8.44 17.80 -18.23
CA SER A 66 8.06 18.50 -17.01
C SER A 66 7.66 19.96 -17.27
N HIS A 67 6.55 20.40 -16.67
CA HIS A 67 6.06 21.78 -16.65
C HIS A 67 5.83 22.41 -18.03
N VAL A 68 5.48 21.60 -19.04
CA VAL A 68 5.17 22.12 -20.38
C VAL A 68 3.70 22.51 -20.49
N LYS A 69 3.45 23.67 -21.12
CA LYS A 69 2.10 24.24 -21.29
C LYS A 69 1.56 23.89 -22.67
N ILE A 70 1.30 22.60 -22.89
CA ILE A 70 0.79 22.07 -24.15
C ILE A 70 -0.52 21.31 -23.92
N SER A 71 -1.42 21.33 -24.91
CA SER A 71 -2.71 20.63 -24.84
C SER A 71 -2.68 19.21 -25.42
N SER A 72 -1.69 18.92 -26.27
CA SER A 72 -1.47 17.62 -26.92
C SER A 72 0.02 17.39 -27.22
N LEU A 73 0.37 16.14 -27.54
CA LEU A 73 1.68 15.77 -28.08
C LEU A 73 1.61 15.54 -29.61
N PRO A 74 2.76 15.47 -30.32
CA PRO A 74 2.80 14.98 -31.69
C PRO A 74 2.29 13.55 -31.80
N ASP A 75 1.65 13.22 -32.92
CA ASP A 75 1.07 11.87 -33.16
C ASP A 75 2.13 10.77 -33.19
N VAL A 76 3.35 11.09 -33.61
CA VAL A 76 4.50 10.18 -33.63
C VAL A 76 5.61 10.73 -32.73
N LEU A 77 5.88 10.00 -31.65
CA LEU A 77 7.04 10.25 -30.79
C LEU A 77 8.28 9.52 -31.31
N PRO A 78 9.49 9.97 -30.94
CA PRO A 78 10.74 9.29 -31.31
C PRO A 78 10.75 7.81 -30.91
N HIS A 79 11.05 6.93 -31.86
CA HIS A 79 11.00 5.48 -31.66
C HIS A 79 12.05 4.93 -30.68
N SER A 80 13.14 5.69 -30.46
CA SER A 80 14.20 5.37 -29.52
C SER A 80 13.78 5.42 -28.05
N ILE A 81 12.65 6.09 -27.74
CA ILE A 81 12.21 6.31 -26.38
C ILE A 81 11.75 5.00 -25.75
N THR A 82 12.40 4.65 -24.64
CA THR A 82 12.00 3.57 -23.73
C THR A 82 11.30 4.11 -22.48
N GLU A 83 11.57 5.36 -22.09
CA GLU A 83 11.02 6.01 -20.90
C GLU A 83 10.39 7.37 -21.23
N LEU A 84 9.09 7.52 -20.92
CA LEU A 84 8.36 8.78 -21.04
C LEU A 84 7.93 9.28 -19.66
N LYS A 85 8.40 10.46 -19.28
CA LYS A 85 8.02 11.16 -18.04
C LYS A 85 7.24 12.42 -18.38
N ILE A 86 6.06 12.57 -17.79
CA ILE A 86 5.20 13.74 -17.95
C ILE A 86 4.84 14.22 -16.56
N TYR A 87 5.25 15.43 -16.22
CA TYR A 87 5.08 15.97 -14.88
C TYR A 87 4.50 17.39 -14.95
N ASP A 88 3.42 17.64 -14.21
CA ASP A 88 2.80 18.96 -14.08
C ASP A 88 2.46 19.60 -15.44
N CYS A 89 1.87 18.80 -16.33
CA CYS A 89 1.37 19.23 -17.64
C CYS A 89 -0.14 19.38 -17.58
N THR A 90 -0.61 20.38 -16.82
CA THR A 90 -2.01 20.52 -16.42
C THR A 90 -3.00 20.72 -17.56
N GLN A 91 -2.56 21.11 -18.76
CA GLN A 91 -3.41 21.31 -19.95
C GLN A 91 -3.43 20.10 -20.89
N LEU A 92 -2.57 19.11 -20.67
CA LEU A 92 -2.43 17.96 -21.56
C LEU A 92 -3.67 17.06 -21.41
N SER A 93 -4.45 16.93 -22.48
CA SER A 93 -5.74 16.25 -22.45
C SER A 93 -5.69 14.77 -22.82
N ALA A 94 -4.73 14.39 -23.67
CA ALA A 94 -4.47 13.02 -24.10
C ALA A 94 -3.00 12.85 -24.53
N LEU A 95 -2.49 11.63 -24.40
CA LEU A 95 -1.26 11.20 -25.07
C LEU A 95 -1.58 10.69 -26.50
N PRO A 96 -0.56 10.49 -27.36
CA PRO A 96 -0.77 9.97 -28.70
C PRO A 96 -1.43 8.59 -28.71
N ASP A 97 -2.20 8.30 -29.75
CA ASP A 97 -2.92 7.01 -29.89
C ASP A 97 -1.96 5.81 -29.87
N SER A 98 -0.74 5.98 -30.37
CA SER A 98 0.31 4.96 -30.37
C SER A 98 1.56 5.50 -29.70
N LEU A 99 2.02 4.83 -28.65
CA LEU A 99 3.30 5.13 -28.01
C LEU A 99 4.43 4.33 -28.68
N PRO A 100 5.70 4.77 -28.55
CA PRO A 100 6.84 4.06 -29.15
C PRO A 100 6.83 2.57 -28.79
N SER A 101 7.06 1.70 -29.78
CA SER A 101 6.97 0.25 -29.58
C SER A 101 8.02 -0.28 -28.60
N GLY A 102 9.16 0.40 -28.46
CA GLY A 102 10.21 0.10 -27.48
C GLY A 102 9.94 0.64 -26.07
N MET A 103 8.82 1.33 -25.85
CA MET A 103 8.55 1.98 -24.56
C MET A 103 8.28 0.96 -23.46
N THR A 104 9.08 1.02 -22.40
CA THR A 104 9.01 0.13 -21.24
C THR A 104 8.48 0.84 -19.99
N ASN A 105 8.59 2.17 -19.90
CA ASN A 105 8.23 2.94 -18.72
C ASN A 105 7.41 4.18 -19.09
N LEU A 106 6.25 4.34 -18.46
CA LEU A 106 5.41 5.54 -18.56
C LEU A 106 5.12 6.09 -17.17
N SER A 107 5.53 7.34 -16.92
CA SER A 107 5.22 8.08 -15.69
C SER A 107 4.42 9.33 -16.03
N VAL A 108 3.26 9.48 -15.42
CA VAL A 108 2.42 10.67 -15.54
C VAL A 108 2.04 11.18 -14.16
N ASP A 109 2.39 12.42 -13.88
CA ASP A 109 2.21 13.04 -12.58
C ASP A 109 1.56 14.42 -12.74
N TYR A 110 0.52 14.70 -11.96
CA TYR A 110 -0.14 16.01 -11.86
C TYR A 110 -0.63 16.57 -13.21
N CYS A 111 -1.28 15.74 -14.02
CA CYS A 111 -1.89 16.14 -15.29
C CYS A 111 -3.42 16.17 -15.16
N ASP A 112 -3.96 17.33 -14.76
CA ASP A 112 -5.37 17.51 -14.40
C ASP A 112 -6.36 17.20 -15.54
N GLU A 113 -5.98 17.54 -16.77
CA GLU A 113 -6.83 17.39 -17.95
C GLU A 113 -6.69 16.03 -18.64
N LEU A 114 -5.74 15.18 -18.22
CA LEU A 114 -5.41 13.95 -18.93
C LEU A 114 -6.48 12.88 -18.72
N SER A 115 -7.17 12.52 -19.80
CA SER A 115 -8.30 11.58 -19.79
C SER A 115 -8.05 10.28 -20.56
N SER A 116 -6.93 10.20 -21.30
CA SER A 116 -6.53 9.05 -22.11
C SER A 116 -5.00 8.93 -22.17
N LEU A 117 -4.48 7.70 -22.04
CA LEU A 117 -3.05 7.40 -22.13
C LEU A 117 -2.59 6.89 -23.49
N PHE A 118 -3.44 6.13 -24.17
CA PHE A 118 -3.18 5.53 -25.47
C PHE A 118 -4.44 4.79 -25.91
N LYS A 119 -4.61 4.65 -27.22
CA LYS A 119 -5.67 3.84 -27.81
C LYS A 119 -5.15 2.48 -28.25
N ASN A 120 -3.94 2.46 -28.78
CA ASN A 120 -3.22 1.24 -29.15
C ASN A 120 -2.34 0.82 -27.98
N VAL A 121 -2.60 -0.37 -27.47
CA VAL A 121 -1.95 -0.91 -26.27
C VAL A 121 -0.45 -1.16 -26.56
N PRO A 122 0.49 -0.52 -25.84
CA PRO A 122 1.93 -0.68 -26.08
C PRO A 122 2.42 -2.06 -25.62
N GLU A 123 2.91 -2.89 -26.54
CA GLU A 123 3.20 -4.31 -26.27
C GLU A 123 4.37 -4.58 -25.31
N ASN A 124 5.27 -3.60 -25.10
CA ASN A 124 6.49 -3.76 -24.30
C ASN A 124 6.48 -2.96 -22.99
N LEU A 125 5.37 -2.30 -22.64
CA LEU A 125 5.29 -1.52 -21.41
C LEU A 125 5.45 -2.42 -20.19
N ILE A 126 6.41 -2.13 -19.33
CA ILE A 126 6.73 -2.90 -18.11
C ILE A 126 6.23 -2.18 -16.86
N GLU A 127 6.35 -0.84 -16.83
CA GLU A 127 5.99 -0.02 -15.68
C GLU A 127 5.05 1.12 -16.08
N LEU A 128 3.96 1.26 -15.33
CA LEU A 128 3.02 2.37 -15.44
C LEU A 128 2.88 3.06 -14.09
N HIS A 129 3.23 4.34 -14.03
CA HIS A 129 3.02 5.19 -12.86
C HIS A 129 2.10 6.35 -13.21
N ILE A 130 1.05 6.52 -12.43
CA ILE A 130 0.08 7.61 -12.54
C ILE A 130 -0.16 8.18 -11.16
N ASN A 131 -0.01 9.50 -11.03
CA ASN A 131 -0.21 10.19 -9.77
C ASN A 131 -0.91 11.53 -10.00
N GLY A 132 -1.99 11.79 -9.26
CA GLY A 132 -2.68 13.09 -9.30
C GLY A 132 -3.23 13.46 -10.68
N CYS A 133 -3.77 12.49 -11.43
CA CYS A 133 -4.38 12.71 -12.74
C CYS A 133 -5.88 12.36 -12.68
N PRO A 134 -6.77 13.26 -12.18
CA PRO A 134 -8.15 12.93 -11.85
C PRO A 134 -9.02 12.50 -13.03
N LYS A 135 -8.81 13.03 -14.24
CA LYS A 135 -9.62 12.66 -15.41
C LYS A 135 -9.31 11.27 -15.96
N ILE A 136 -8.18 10.68 -15.61
CA ILE A 136 -7.79 9.35 -16.08
C ILE A 136 -8.69 8.24 -15.55
N THR A 137 -9.39 8.49 -14.43
CA THR A 137 -10.30 7.52 -13.82
C THR A 137 -11.71 7.55 -14.41
N THR A 138 -11.96 8.48 -15.35
CA THR A 138 -13.27 8.63 -16.00
C THR A 138 -13.47 7.70 -17.21
N THR A 139 -12.39 7.04 -17.65
CA THR A 139 -12.37 6.12 -18.79
C THR A 139 -11.75 4.79 -18.39
N ILE A 140 -12.08 3.72 -19.11
CA ILE A 140 -11.47 2.40 -18.92
C ILE A 140 -10.26 2.27 -19.84
N ILE A 141 -9.14 1.82 -19.28
CA ILE A 141 -7.86 1.66 -19.96
C ILE A 141 -7.57 0.17 -20.14
N SER A 142 -7.29 -0.24 -21.38
CA SER A 142 -6.82 -1.59 -21.68
C SER A 142 -5.31 -1.66 -21.49
N LEU A 143 -4.82 -2.53 -20.60
CA LEU A 143 -3.40 -2.63 -20.27
C LEU A 143 -2.71 -3.78 -21.04
N PRO A 144 -1.41 -3.65 -21.38
CA PRO A 144 -0.65 -4.71 -22.03
C PRO A 144 -0.29 -5.84 -21.06
N ASP A 145 -0.26 -7.09 -21.57
CA ASP A 145 0.12 -8.26 -20.78
C ASP A 145 1.61 -8.24 -20.35
N SER A 146 2.46 -7.40 -20.96
CA SER A 146 3.87 -7.21 -20.59
C SER A 146 4.06 -6.50 -19.26
N LEU A 147 3.06 -5.77 -18.79
CA LEU A 147 3.15 -4.88 -17.63
C LEU A 147 3.39 -5.70 -16.35
N GLN A 148 4.40 -5.30 -15.58
CA GLN A 148 4.82 -5.99 -14.36
C GLN A 148 4.56 -5.15 -13.10
N SER A 149 4.53 -3.82 -13.23
CA SER A 149 4.32 -2.89 -12.11
C SER A 149 3.33 -1.80 -12.49
N ILE A 150 2.35 -1.55 -11.61
CA ILE A 150 1.42 -0.42 -11.71
C ILE A 150 1.48 0.38 -10.42
N SER A 151 1.57 1.70 -10.54
CA SER A 151 1.40 2.65 -9.44
C SER A 151 0.29 3.63 -9.82
N LEU A 152 -0.76 3.71 -9.01
CA LEU A 152 -1.89 4.60 -9.24
C LEU A 152 -2.25 5.33 -7.93
N PHE A 153 -1.96 6.62 -7.87
CA PHE A 153 -2.13 7.44 -6.68
C PHE A 153 -3.00 8.65 -6.96
N MET A 154 -4.00 8.86 -6.10
CA MET A 154 -4.89 10.00 -6.13
C MET A 154 -5.14 10.50 -4.71
N SER A 155 -5.20 11.82 -4.55
CA SER A 155 -5.65 12.48 -3.33
C SER A 155 -7.15 12.74 -3.43
N SER A 156 -7.95 11.71 -3.17
CA SER A 156 -9.41 11.80 -3.17
C SER A 156 -10.00 11.04 -1.98
N GLU A 157 -11.08 11.58 -1.41
CA GLU A 157 -11.91 10.88 -0.43
C GLU A 157 -12.96 9.96 -1.11
N GLU A 158 -13.14 10.11 -2.43
CA GLU A 158 -14.02 9.25 -3.20
C GLU A 158 -13.46 7.82 -3.32
N ARG A 159 -14.38 6.86 -3.40
CA ARG A 159 -14.05 5.44 -3.51
C ARG A 159 -14.27 5.01 -4.95
N LEU A 160 -13.16 4.88 -5.67
CA LEU A 160 -13.11 4.71 -7.11
C LEU A 160 -12.80 3.25 -7.48
N PRO A 161 -13.44 2.67 -8.49
CA PRO A 161 -12.96 1.42 -9.07
C PRO A 161 -11.60 1.64 -9.77
N LEU A 162 -10.87 0.55 -10.04
CA LEU A 162 -9.72 0.63 -10.93
C LEU A 162 -10.17 1.03 -12.34
N PRO A 163 -9.48 1.96 -13.02
CA PRO A 163 -9.80 2.38 -14.38
C PRO A 163 -9.23 1.40 -15.42
N PHE A 164 -9.19 0.11 -15.11
CA PHE A 164 -8.58 -0.92 -15.96
C PHE A 164 -9.61 -1.96 -16.34
N GLU A 165 -9.60 -2.40 -17.59
CA GLU A 165 -10.51 -3.46 -18.07
C GLU A 165 -10.24 -4.79 -17.36
N LYS A 166 -8.96 -5.11 -17.15
CA LYS A 166 -8.46 -6.29 -16.43
C LYS A 166 -7.03 -6.05 -15.97
N LEU A 167 -6.59 -6.78 -14.95
CA LEU A 167 -5.17 -6.79 -14.58
C LEU A 167 -4.34 -7.58 -15.61
N PRO A 168 -3.11 -7.10 -15.95
CA PRO A 168 -2.18 -7.79 -16.84
C PRO A 168 -1.76 -9.17 -16.34
N LYS A 169 -1.54 -10.13 -17.26
CA LYS A 169 -1.12 -11.49 -16.89
C LYS A 169 0.23 -11.56 -16.18
N ASN A 170 1.19 -10.71 -16.56
CA ASN A 170 2.54 -10.71 -15.97
C ASN A 170 2.69 -9.71 -14.82
N LEU A 171 1.58 -9.14 -14.33
CA LEU A 171 1.62 -8.19 -13.23
C LEU A 171 2.21 -8.87 -11.99
N LYS A 172 3.23 -8.25 -11.40
CA LYS A 172 3.87 -8.71 -10.16
C LYS A 172 3.38 -7.92 -8.97
N GLY A 173 3.14 -6.62 -9.16
CA GLY A 173 2.71 -5.74 -8.09
C GLY A 173 1.90 -4.56 -8.58
N ILE A 174 0.97 -4.11 -7.73
CA ILE A 174 0.20 -2.89 -7.91
C ILE A 174 0.22 -2.07 -6.62
N ASN A 175 0.54 -0.79 -6.73
CA ASN A 175 0.56 0.17 -5.63
C ASN A 175 -0.57 1.18 -5.83
N LEU A 176 -1.40 1.35 -4.80
CA LEU A 176 -2.63 2.13 -4.85
C LEU A 176 -2.72 3.06 -3.64
N SER A 177 -3.22 4.27 -3.84
CA SER A 177 -3.78 5.08 -2.77
C SER A 177 -5.09 4.46 -2.23
N SER A 178 -5.53 4.90 -1.05
CA SER A 178 -6.72 4.37 -0.36
C SER A 178 -8.04 4.61 -1.10
N CYS A 179 -8.08 5.54 -2.05
CA CYS A 179 -9.28 5.83 -2.83
C CYS A 179 -9.67 4.68 -3.77
N PHE A 180 -8.73 3.82 -4.19
CA PHE A 180 -9.03 2.75 -5.15
C PHE A 180 -9.56 1.49 -4.47
N LEU A 181 -10.67 0.99 -5.00
CA LEU A 181 -11.25 -0.30 -4.68
C LEU A 181 -10.80 -1.36 -5.69
N VAL A 182 -10.51 -2.56 -5.19
CA VAL A 182 -10.11 -3.70 -6.01
C VAL A 182 -10.97 -4.94 -5.70
N ASP A 183 -11.18 -5.80 -6.70
CA ASP A 183 -11.86 -7.07 -6.48
C ASP A 183 -10.90 -8.07 -5.82
N LYS A 184 -11.41 -8.85 -4.86
CA LYS A 184 -10.66 -9.95 -4.23
C LYS A 184 -10.32 -11.06 -5.23
N LEU A 185 -11.13 -11.23 -6.28
CA LEU A 185 -10.90 -12.22 -7.33
C LEU A 185 -9.61 -11.93 -8.12
N ASP A 186 -9.28 -10.67 -8.35
CA ASP A 186 -8.09 -10.24 -9.09
C ASP A 186 -6.78 -10.64 -8.40
N PHE A 187 -6.81 -10.84 -7.08
CA PHE A 187 -5.66 -11.21 -6.26
C PHE A 187 -5.67 -12.67 -5.83
N SER A 188 -6.75 -13.40 -6.13
CA SER A 188 -6.90 -14.79 -5.72
C SER A 188 -6.04 -15.71 -6.59
N ASN A 189 -5.04 -16.36 -5.98
CA ASN A 189 -4.13 -17.31 -6.64
C ASN A 189 -3.24 -16.70 -7.75
N THR A 190 -3.06 -15.38 -7.79
CA THR A 190 -2.25 -14.71 -8.82
C THR A 190 -0.82 -14.43 -8.39
N GLY A 191 -0.53 -14.41 -7.08
CA GLY A 191 0.78 -14.02 -6.55
C GLY A 191 1.08 -12.51 -6.66
N ILE A 192 0.13 -11.72 -7.17
CA ILE A 192 0.24 -10.27 -7.28
C ILE A 192 0.34 -9.66 -5.88
N GLN A 193 1.34 -8.82 -5.67
CA GLN A 193 1.47 -8.02 -4.47
C GLN A 193 0.62 -6.75 -4.56
N LEU A 194 -0.04 -6.39 -3.47
CA LEU A 194 -0.76 -5.13 -3.34
C LEU A 194 0.00 -4.24 -2.36
N ASN A 195 0.40 -3.04 -2.78
CA ASN A 195 1.16 -2.11 -1.95
C ASN A 195 2.45 -2.73 -1.36
N GLY A 196 3.14 -3.56 -2.16
CA GLY A 196 4.43 -4.14 -1.84
C GLY A 196 4.43 -5.42 -0.99
N ILE A 197 3.27 -5.93 -0.54
CA ILE A 197 3.19 -7.19 0.22
C ILE A 197 2.07 -8.11 -0.29
N VAL A 198 2.04 -9.36 0.18
CA VAL A 198 1.00 -10.33 -0.20
C VAL A 198 -0.36 -9.89 0.36
N ALA A 199 -1.44 -10.03 -0.43
CA ALA A 199 -2.78 -9.54 -0.07
C ALA A 199 -3.62 -10.50 0.79
N SER A 200 -3.16 -11.74 1.00
CA SER A 200 -3.98 -12.84 1.53
C SER A 200 -4.63 -12.54 2.89
N THR A 201 -3.91 -11.83 3.76
CA THR A 201 -4.41 -11.43 5.07
C THR A 201 -5.54 -10.41 4.94
N ALA A 202 -5.31 -9.34 4.18
CA ALA A 202 -6.26 -8.25 4.00
C ALA A 202 -7.56 -8.73 3.31
N MET A 203 -7.46 -9.64 2.35
CA MET A 203 -8.63 -10.21 1.65
C MET A 203 -9.62 -10.91 2.59
N LYS A 204 -9.12 -11.50 3.70
CA LYS A 204 -9.93 -12.25 4.68
C LYS A 204 -10.44 -11.39 5.85
N PHE A 205 -9.97 -10.15 5.96
CA PHE A 205 -10.44 -9.20 6.97
C PHE A 205 -11.90 -8.82 6.72
N LYS A 206 -12.67 -8.66 7.79
CA LYS A 206 -14.04 -8.13 7.77
C LYS A 206 -14.31 -7.32 9.05
N LEU A 207 -15.31 -6.45 9.01
CA LEU A 207 -15.72 -5.70 10.21
C LEU A 207 -16.01 -6.63 11.40
N GLY A 208 -15.58 -6.20 12.58
CA GLY A 208 -15.61 -6.98 13.81
C GLY A 208 -14.28 -7.69 14.15
N ASP A 209 -13.41 -7.89 13.14
CA ASP A 209 -12.02 -8.31 13.34
C ASP A 209 -11.18 -7.17 13.96
N ILE A 210 -9.90 -7.43 14.22
CA ILE A 210 -8.93 -6.43 14.66
C ILE A 210 -7.51 -6.84 14.28
N ILE A 211 -6.68 -5.87 13.90
CA ILE A 211 -5.29 -6.04 13.52
C ILE A 211 -4.38 -5.47 14.63
N TYR A 212 -3.50 -6.32 15.11
CA TYR A 212 -2.40 -6.00 16.02
C TYR A 212 -1.06 -6.13 15.28
N GLY A 213 -0.03 -5.44 15.76
CA GLY A 213 1.28 -5.41 15.13
C GLY A 213 2.03 -4.11 15.41
N ILE A 214 3.28 -4.05 14.96
CA ILE A 214 4.04 -2.79 14.97
C ILE A 214 3.37 -1.81 13.99
N ALA A 215 3.29 -0.54 14.36
CA ALA A 215 2.52 0.48 13.63
C ALA A 215 2.82 0.54 12.12
N GLN A 216 4.09 0.45 11.73
CA GLN A 216 4.52 0.46 10.32
C GLN A 216 3.86 -0.70 9.53
N TYR A 217 4.15 -1.93 9.92
CA TYR A 217 3.68 -3.13 9.21
C TYR A 217 2.16 -3.36 9.35
N ARG A 218 1.58 -3.00 10.49
CA ARG A 218 0.12 -2.96 10.65
C ARG A 218 -0.50 -2.00 9.63
N GLY A 219 0.10 -0.83 9.42
CA GLY A 219 -0.36 0.16 8.45
C GLY A 219 -0.34 -0.37 7.02
N GLU A 220 0.60 -1.24 6.67
CA GLU A 220 0.67 -1.88 5.35
C GLU A 220 -0.51 -2.81 5.10
N ILE A 221 -0.87 -3.66 6.08
CA ILE A 221 -2.06 -4.52 6.00
C ILE A 221 -3.34 -3.68 5.97
N VAL A 222 -3.44 -2.65 6.83
CA VAL A 222 -4.63 -1.77 6.87
C VAL A 222 -4.85 -1.08 5.52
N ARG A 223 -3.78 -0.62 4.85
CA ARG A 223 -3.86 -0.02 3.51
C ARG A 223 -4.50 -0.97 2.51
N GLN A 224 -4.07 -2.23 2.48
CA GLN A 224 -4.69 -3.25 1.62
C GLN A 224 -6.15 -3.53 2.02
N VAL A 225 -6.46 -3.60 3.32
CA VAL A 225 -7.83 -3.82 3.81
C VAL A 225 -8.76 -2.74 3.27
N VAL A 226 -8.32 -1.48 3.28
CA VAL A 226 -9.08 -0.39 2.69
C VAL A 226 -9.25 -0.58 1.18
N ASN A 227 -8.22 -1.00 0.44
CA ASN A 227 -8.39 -1.25 -1.00
C ASN A 227 -9.39 -2.38 -1.33
N PHE A 228 -9.54 -3.40 -0.48
CA PHE A 228 -10.49 -4.50 -0.70
C PHE A 228 -11.92 -4.24 -0.21
N ASN A 229 -12.14 -3.17 0.56
CA ASN A 229 -13.41 -2.96 1.24
C ASN A 229 -13.78 -1.48 1.26
N ASP A 230 -15.07 -1.20 1.11
CA ASP A 230 -15.58 0.17 1.16
C ASP A 230 -15.77 0.70 2.60
N PHE A 231 -14.73 0.53 3.43
CA PHE A 231 -14.75 0.96 4.83
C PHE A 231 -14.44 2.45 4.96
N SER A 232 -15.01 3.09 5.97
CA SER A 232 -14.79 4.50 6.28
C SER A 232 -13.71 4.68 7.35
N ASN A 233 -13.27 5.92 7.54
CA ASN A 233 -12.35 6.29 8.62
C ASN A 233 -12.92 6.13 10.05
N LYS A 234 -14.21 5.80 10.19
CA LYS A 234 -14.89 5.50 11.46
C LYS A 234 -14.98 4.00 11.76
N ASP A 235 -14.56 3.15 10.84
CA ASP A 235 -14.50 1.71 11.06
C ASP A 235 -13.28 1.33 11.89
N ILE A 236 -13.41 0.22 12.64
CA ILE A 236 -12.37 -0.25 13.57
C ILE A 236 -11.52 -1.32 12.88
N PHE A 237 -10.25 -0.99 12.65
CA PHE A 237 -9.22 -1.89 12.13
C PHE A 237 -8.29 -2.39 13.23
N SER A 238 -8.08 -1.61 14.30
CA SER A 238 -7.04 -1.87 15.28
C SER A 238 -7.42 -1.42 16.69
N GLN A 239 -6.74 -1.97 17.70
CA GLN A 239 -7.05 -1.67 19.10
C GLN A 239 -6.76 -0.23 19.50
N ILE A 240 -5.85 0.44 18.79
CA ILE A 240 -5.51 1.83 19.08
C ILE A 240 -6.70 2.75 18.79
N GLU A 241 -7.50 2.49 17.75
CA GLU A 241 -8.69 3.30 17.43
C GLU A 241 -9.73 3.23 18.54
N ILE A 242 -9.96 2.03 19.08
CA ILE A 242 -10.84 1.85 20.25
C ILE A 242 -10.25 2.57 21.46
N THR A 243 -8.96 2.37 21.73
CA THR A 243 -8.26 2.94 22.89
C THR A 243 -8.31 4.46 22.89
N ASP A 244 -7.94 5.09 21.77
CA ASP A 244 -7.91 6.54 21.60
C ASP A 244 -9.33 7.14 21.60
N THR A 245 -10.35 6.35 21.24
CA THR A 245 -11.75 6.79 21.31
C THR A 245 -12.32 6.73 22.72
N VAL A 246 -12.01 5.68 23.49
CA VAL A 246 -12.58 5.48 24.85
C VAL A 246 -11.79 6.22 25.93
N TRP A 247 -10.56 6.66 25.65
CA TRP A 247 -9.66 7.31 26.61
C TRP A 247 -8.82 8.40 25.95
N GLU A 248 -9.09 9.67 26.30
CA GLU A 248 -8.29 10.81 25.87
C GLU A 248 -7.00 10.91 26.69
N HIS A 249 -5.92 10.37 26.14
CA HIS A 249 -4.63 10.27 26.83
C HIS A 249 -3.60 11.33 26.40
N ARG A 250 -3.86 12.04 25.30
CA ARG A 250 -2.92 13.00 24.71
C ARG A 250 -2.99 14.35 25.42
N SER A 251 -4.14 14.69 26.00
CA SER A 251 -4.27 15.83 26.91
C SER A 251 -3.92 15.45 28.35
N HIS A 252 -3.03 16.21 28.98
CA HIS A 252 -2.66 16.01 30.39
C HIS A 252 -3.84 16.24 31.36
N LEU A 253 -4.87 16.95 30.92
CA LEU A 253 -6.04 17.35 31.71
C LEU A 253 -7.16 16.28 31.77
N SER A 254 -7.00 15.16 31.07
CA SER A 254 -8.07 14.15 30.90
C SER A 254 -7.62 12.70 31.09
N ARG A 255 -6.41 12.47 31.60
CA ARG A 255 -5.82 11.13 31.71
C ARG A 255 -6.52 10.22 32.72
N ASP A 256 -7.35 10.80 33.57
CA ASP A 256 -8.05 10.18 34.70
C ASP A 256 -9.53 9.86 34.43
N LYS A 257 -10.01 10.03 33.19
CA LYS A 257 -11.40 9.71 32.84
C LYS A 257 -11.53 8.96 31.51
N TYR A 258 -12.58 8.15 31.41
CA TYR A 258 -13.01 7.58 30.14
C TYR A 258 -13.94 8.57 29.41
N GLN A 259 -14.02 8.40 28.10
CA GLN A 259 -14.85 9.23 27.23
C GLN A 259 -16.35 8.95 27.42
N ASP A 260 -17.15 10.01 27.26
CA ASP A 260 -18.61 9.91 27.24
C ASP A 260 -19.11 9.08 26.04
N ASP A 261 -20.17 8.30 26.25
CA ASP A 261 -20.74 7.41 25.22
C ASP A 261 -21.23 8.17 23.98
N ALA A 262 -21.74 9.40 24.14
CA ALA A 262 -22.19 10.23 23.03
C ALA A 262 -21.03 10.57 22.09
N ILE A 263 -19.85 10.88 22.65
CA ILE A 263 -18.66 11.20 21.85
C ILE A 263 -18.09 9.93 21.18
N ILE A 264 -18.17 8.78 21.84
CA ILE A 264 -17.77 7.50 21.24
C ILE A 264 -18.67 7.19 20.03
N LYS A 265 -19.98 7.39 20.15
CA LYS A 265 -20.98 7.19 19.08
C LYS A 265 -20.81 8.13 17.90
N GLU A 266 -20.28 9.34 18.12
CA GLU A 266 -19.97 10.27 17.02
C GLU A 266 -18.75 9.81 16.20
N LYS A 267 -17.76 9.20 16.87
CA LYS A 267 -16.44 8.88 16.29
C LYS A 267 -16.38 7.53 15.58
N LEU A 268 -17.15 6.53 15.98
CA LEU A 268 -17.04 5.16 15.47
C LEU A 268 -18.37 4.63 14.93
N ASN A 269 -18.30 3.87 13.84
CA ASN A 269 -19.45 3.13 13.32
C ASN A 269 -19.84 1.97 14.25
N ASP A 270 -18.85 1.23 14.78
CA ASP A 270 -19.04 0.19 15.80
C ASP A 270 -18.77 0.74 17.21
N ALA A 271 -19.50 1.80 17.56
CA ALA A 271 -19.37 2.47 18.86
C ALA A 271 -19.75 1.56 20.04
N GLU A 272 -20.70 0.65 19.85
CA GLU A 272 -21.16 -0.25 20.91
C GLU A 272 -20.02 -1.18 21.38
N ARG A 273 -19.21 -1.72 20.46
CA ARG A 273 -18.01 -2.47 20.81
C ARG A 273 -17.03 -1.64 21.65
N ALA A 274 -16.86 -0.36 21.33
CA ALA A 274 -15.98 0.53 22.09
C ALA A 274 -16.53 0.83 23.49
N ILE A 275 -17.84 1.03 23.64
CA ILE A 275 -18.50 1.23 24.94
C ILE A 275 -18.37 -0.04 25.80
N GLN A 276 -18.58 -1.22 25.22
CA GLN A 276 -18.37 -2.49 25.91
C GLN A 276 -16.92 -2.66 26.37
N PHE A 277 -15.95 -2.31 25.51
CA PHE A 277 -14.54 -2.33 25.88
C PHE A 277 -14.22 -1.34 27.02
N LYS A 278 -14.79 -0.12 26.99
CA LYS A 278 -14.69 0.86 28.08
C LYS A 278 -15.19 0.28 29.40
N ASN A 279 -16.38 -0.33 29.39
CA ASN A 279 -16.98 -0.94 30.57
C ASN A 279 -16.15 -2.12 31.10
N PHE A 280 -15.61 -2.95 30.19
CA PHE A 280 -14.68 -4.02 30.52
C PHE A 280 -13.43 -3.47 31.22
N LEU A 281 -12.79 -2.45 30.65
CA LEU A 281 -11.63 -1.78 31.25
C LEU A 281 -11.92 -1.23 32.64
N GLY A 282 -13.05 -0.53 32.81
CA GLY A 282 -13.44 0.10 34.07
C GLY A 282 -13.69 -0.87 35.22
N LYS A 283 -13.96 -2.15 34.94
CA LYS A 283 -14.17 -3.20 35.94
C LYS A 283 -12.96 -4.13 36.12
N HIS A 284 -11.94 -3.99 35.27
CA HIS A 284 -10.84 -4.95 35.22
C HIS A 284 -9.78 -4.67 36.28
N ASN A 285 -9.65 -5.58 37.26
CA ASN A 285 -8.68 -5.53 38.35
C ASN A 285 -7.21 -5.22 37.98
N LYS A 286 -6.76 -5.55 36.76
CA LYS A 286 -5.37 -5.45 36.31
C LYS A 286 -5.17 -4.35 35.28
N TYR A 287 -6.16 -4.12 34.43
CA TYR A 287 -6.04 -3.22 33.28
C TYR A 287 -6.78 -1.90 33.44
N ASN A 288 -7.63 -1.73 34.46
CA ASN A 288 -8.28 -0.44 34.74
C ASN A 288 -7.24 0.69 34.76
N ILE A 289 -7.50 1.74 33.98
CA ILE A 289 -6.58 2.86 33.81
C ILE A 289 -6.89 4.05 34.71
N ILE A 290 -8.10 4.12 35.28
CA ILE A 290 -8.56 5.25 36.11
C ILE A 290 -8.27 5.06 37.60
N GLU A 291 -8.39 3.84 38.14
CA GLU A 291 -8.19 3.54 39.57
C GLU A 291 -6.71 3.63 40.04
N ARG A 292 -5.92 4.55 39.49
CA ARG A 292 -4.45 4.55 39.55
C ARG A 292 -3.81 5.65 40.36
N ALA A 293 -4.52 6.30 41.29
CA ALA A 293 -3.88 7.25 42.20
C ALA A 293 -2.61 6.63 42.85
N GLY A 294 -1.42 7.12 42.45
CA GLY A 294 -0.15 6.78 43.10
C GLY A 294 0.69 5.62 42.53
N ILE A 295 0.35 4.98 41.40
CA ILE A 295 1.21 3.93 40.82
C ILE A 295 2.46 4.54 40.17
N LYS A 296 3.54 4.68 40.96
CA LYS A 296 4.89 4.97 40.43
C LYS A 296 5.24 3.96 39.35
N SER A 297 5.75 4.44 38.22
CA SER A 297 6.31 3.58 37.19
C SER A 297 7.38 2.68 37.79
N TYR A 298 7.15 1.37 37.78
CA TYR A 298 8.15 0.36 38.16
C TYR A 298 9.30 0.26 37.13
N ARG A 299 9.25 1.07 36.06
CA ARG A 299 10.26 1.17 35.01
C ARG A 299 10.70 2.62 34.87
N THR A 300 11.91 2.92 35.32
CA THR A 300 12.50 4.27 35.37
C THR A 300 12.44 5.06 34.05
N ASN A 301 12.27 4.39 32.90
CA ASN A 301 12.27 5.00 31.56
C ASN A 301 10.92 4.95 30.82
N ARG A 302 9.77 4.81 31.51
CA ARG A 302 8.44 4.85 30.86
C ARG A 302 7.51 5.86 31.50
N SER A 303 6.89 6.69 30.65
CA SER A 303 5.77 7.54 31.05
C SER A 303 4.57 6.69 31.50
N GLU A 304 3.75 7.25 32.38
CA GLU A 304 2.48 6.63 32.83
C GLU A 304 1.58 6.28 31.65
N GLU A 305 1.53 7.16 30.64
CA GLU A 305 0.83 6.94 29.39
C GLU A 305 1.27 5.65 28.68
N ASN A 306 2.57 5.40 28.54
CA ASN A 306 3.08 4.15 27.94
C ASN A 306 2.66 2.90 28.73
N ILE A 307 2.49 3.02 30.04
CA ILE A 307 2.00 1.91 30.89
C ILE A 307 0.51 1.69 30.65
N CYS A 308 -0.29 2.77 30.60
CA CYS A 308 -1.70 2.71 30.26
C CYS A 308 -1.92 2.11 28.88
N LEU A 309 -1.25 2.61 27.85
CA LEU A 309 -1.34 2.11 26.48
C LEU A 309 -0.99 0.63 26.40
N SER A 310 0.05 0.17 27.10
CA SER A 310 0.36 -1.28 27.16
C SER A 310 -0.76 -2.08 27.83
N ARG A 311 -1.41 -1.54 28.87
CA ARG A 311 -2.49 -2.22 29.58
C ARG A 311 -3.77 -2.26 28.75
N THR A 312 -4.19 -1.16 28.14
CA THR A 312 -5.37 -1.12 27.26
C THR A 312 -5.19 -2.03 26.05
N SER A 313 -3.98 -2.08 25.47
CA SER A 313 -3.66 -3.00 24.38
C SER A 313 -3.85 -4.49 24.78
N LYS A 314 -3.32 -4.92 25.93
CA LYS A 314 -3.53 -6.31 26.42
C LYS A 314 -4.98 -6.58 26.84
N ALA A 315 -5.65 -5.60 27.45
CA ALA A 315 -7.07 -5.68 27.75
C ALA A 315 -7.89 -5.84 26.46
N GLY A 316 -7.47 -5.18 25.38
CA GLY A 316 -8.08 -5.30 24.07
C GLY A 316 -7.98 -6.71 23.50
N LEU A 317 -6.81 -7.35 23.63
CA LEU A 317 -6.64 -8.76 23.26
C LEU A 317 -7.56 -9.65 24.09
N GLU A 318 -7.59 -9.45 25.40
CA GLU A 318 -8.43 -10.23 26.31
C GLU A 318 -9.93 -10.04 26.00
N PHE A 319 -10.38 -8.81 25.85
CA PHE A 319 -11.74 -8.48 25.47
C PHE A 319 -12.13 -9.07 24.11
N GLN A 320 -11.27 -8.91 23.11
CA GLN A 320 -11.56 -9.42 21.78
C GLN A 320 -11.59 -10.95 21.75
N ILE A 321 -10.61 -11.63 22.36
CA ILE A 321 -10.45 -13.08 22.24
C ILE A 321 -11.32 -13.83 23.25
N MET A 322 -11.41 -13.33 24.49
CA MET A 322 -12.07 -14.03 25.59
C MET A 322 -13.54 -13.63 25.72
N GLU A 323 -13.84 -12.33 25.81
CA GLU A 323 -15.21 -11.85 26.00
C GLU A 323 -16.03 -11.94 24.72
N ARG A 324 -15.48 -11.45 23.60
CA ARG A 324 -16.19 -11.40 22.32
C ARG A 324 -16.01 -12.66 21.46
N GLN A 325 -14.99 -13.45 21.75
CA GLN A 325 -14.54 -14.56 20.88
C GLN A 325 -14.36 -14.11 19.41
N GLY A 326 -13.96 -12.84 19.22
CA GLY A 326 -13.76 -12.23 17.92
C GLY A 326 -12.37 -12.51 17.37
N ARG A 327 -12.23 -12.45 16.04
CA ARG A 327 -10.96 -12.75 15.39
C ARG A 327 -9.95 -11.63 15.62
N VAL A 328 -8.68 -12.03 15.75
CA VAL A 328 -7.51 -11.16 15.86
C VAL A 328 -6.53 -11.57 14.77
N PHE A 329 -6.06 -10.58 14.02
CA PHE A 329 -4.96 -10.72 13.08
C PHE A 329 -3.73 -10.10 13.72
N PHE A 330 -2.68 -10.88 13.93
CA PHE A 330 -1.45 -10.42 14.57
C PHE A 330 -0.31 -10.39 13.54
N CYS A 331 0.09 -9.20 13.15
CA CYS A 331 1.22 -8.93 12.27
C CYS A 331 2.52 -9.12 13.04
N ALA A 332 3.28 -10.14 12.62
CA ALA A 332 4.52 -10.60 13.24
C ALA A 332 5.77 -9.92 12.66
N ASP A 333 5.58 -9.11 11.61
CA ASP A 333 6.61 -8.33 10.95
C ASP A 333 7.41 -7.46 11.93
N GLY A 334 8.74 -7.53 11.80
CA GLY A 334 9.70 -6.90 12.72
C GLY A 334 9.76 -7.49 14.14
N LEU A 335 9.00 -8.55 14.45
CA LEU A 335 9.03 -9.23 15.74
C LEU A 335 9.71 -10.60 15.67
N VAL A 336 9.49 -11.35 14.59
CA VAL A 336 9.98 -12.74 14.43
C VAL A 336 11.51 -12.86 14.55
N ASN A 337 12.26 -11.83 14.15
CA ASN A 337 13.72 -11.79 14.26
C ASN A 337 14.23 -11.16 15.58
N ARG A 338 13.34 -10.92 16.54
CA ARG A 338 13.63 -10.29 17.84
C ARG A 338 13.10 -11.09 19.03
N ILE A 339 12.71 -12.35 18.83
CA ILE A 339 12.14 -13.20 19.88
C ILE A 339 13.00 -13.26 21.16
N PRO A 340 14.35 -13.41 21.12
CA PRO A 340 15.17 -13.40 22.33
C PRO A 340 15.06 -12.09 23.14
N GLU A 341 15.05 -10.95 22.46
CA GLU A 341 14.90 -9.63 23.10
C GLU A 341 13.50 -9.48 23.72
N ILE A 342 12.48 -9.92 22.99
CA ILE A 342 11.07 -9.95 23.43
C ILE A 342 10.91 -10.85 24.65
N ALA A 343 11.41 -12.07 24.61
CA ALA A 343 11.34 -13.02 25.72
C ALA A 343 11.97 -12.44 26.99
N GLN A 344 13.17 -11.88 26.88
CA GLN A 344 13.93 -11.35 28.00
C GLN A 344 13.49 -9.93 28.42
N LYS A 345 12.60 -9.29 27.65
CA LYS A 345 12.15 -7.89 27.87
C LYS A 345 13.32 -6.90 27.86
N LYS A 346 14.31 -7.14 26.99
CA LYS A 346 15.49 -6.29 26.80
C LYS A 346 15.29 -5.39 25.58
N SER A 347 16.13 -4.35 25.48
CA SER A 347 16.12 -3.38 24.37
C SER A 347 14.80 -2.60 24.20
N ARG A 348 14.80 -1.66 23.24
CA ARG A 348 13.58 -0.97 22.81
C ARG A 348 12.56 -1.95 22.21
N TYR A 349 13.03 -2.95 21.48
CA TYR A 349 12.19 -3.91 20.76
C TYR A 349 11.52 -4.87 21.74
N GLY A 350 12.27 -5.46 22.67
CA GLY A 350 11.68 -6.39 23.62
C GLY A 350 10.77 -5.73 24.65
N THR A 351 10.86 -4.42 24.87
CA THR A 351 9.97 -3.74 25.81
C THR A 351 8.72 -3.15 25.17
N CYS A 352 8.66 -2.93 23.85
CA CYS A 352 7.56 -2.22 23.18
C CYS A 352 6.17 -2.83 23.47
N ILE A 353 5.10 -2.06 23.19
CA ILE A 353 3.72 -2.48 23.46
C ILE A 353 3.41 -3.79 22.73
N THR A 354 3.73 -3.87 21.44
CA THR A 354 3.52 -5.06 20.61
C THR A 354 4.30 -6.29 21.09
N ALA A 355 5.52 -6.11 21.60
CA ALA A 355 6.24 -7.21 22.26
C ALA A 355 5.51 -7.71 23.51
N SER A 356 4.80 -6.82 24.23
CA SER A 356 3.99 -7.20 25.39
C SER A 356 2.69 -7.92 25.02
N GLU A 357 2.12 -7.60 23.87
CA GLU A 357 0.99 -8.30 23.24
C GLU A 357 1.40 -9.71 22.80
N LEU A 358 2.52 -9.84 22.07
CA LEU A 358 3.01 -11.14 21.62
C LEU A 358 3.33 -12.07 22.81
N ARG A 359 3.98 -11.54 23.86
CA ARG A 359 4.16 -12.27 25.13
C ARG A 359 2.86 -12.61 25.85
N TRP A 360 1.79 -11.84 25.64
CA TRP A 360 0.47 -12.17 26.19
C TRP A 360 -0.13 -13.33 25.43
N LEU A 361 -0.09 -13.30 24.09
CA LEU A 361 -0.55 -14.40 23.24
C LEU A 361 0.21 -15.70 23.54
N TYR A 362 1.55 -15.65 23.64
CA TYR A 362 2.38 -16.82 23.98
C TYR A 362 1.98 -17.46 25.32
N ARG A 363 1.66 -16.66 26.35
CA ARG A 363 1.21 -17.22 27.66
C ARG A 363 -0.15 -17.91 27.58
N HIS A 364 -0.98 -17.55 26.62
CA HIS A 364 -2.32 -18.10 26.42
C HIS A 364 -2.41 -18.98 25.17
N GLN A 365 -1.28 -19.40 24.60
CA GLN A 365 -1.21 -20.15 23.34
C GLN A 365 -2.01 -21.45 23.36
N ASP A 366 -2.23 -22.02 24.54
CA ASP A 366 -2.99 -23.26 24.73
C ASP A 366 -4.50 -23.04 24.91
N HIS A 367 -4.94 -21.79 25.10
CA HIS A 367 -6.36 -21.48 25.30
C HIS A 367 -7.14 -21.68 23.99
N PRO A 368 -8.31 -22.36 24.00
CA PRO A 368 -9.10 -22.63 22.80
C PRO A 368 -9.42 -21.38 21.98
N ASN A 369 -9.85 -20.29 22.64
CA ASN A 369 -10.15 -19.05 21.94
C ASN A 369 -8.92 -18.42 21.26
N VAL A 370 -7.71 -18.58 21.82
CA VAL A 370 -6.49 -18.08 21.16
C VAL A 370 -6.22 -18.90 19.91
N LYS A 371 -6.24 -20.24 20.01
CA LYS A 371 -6.03 -21.15 18.88
C LYS A 371 -7.04 -20.94 17.74
N ASN A 372 -8.30 -20.68 18.10
CA ASN A 372 -9.38 -20.57 17.12
C ASN A 372 -9.52 -19.18 16.50
N ASN A 373 -9.21 -18.11 17.26
CA ASN A 373 -9.53 -16.75 16.86
C ASN A 373 -8.31 -15.90 16.49
N VAL A 374 -7.09 -16.31 16.85
CA VAL A 374 -5.87 -15.56 16.51
C VAL A 374 -5.24 -16.14 15.25
N LYS A 375 -5.02 -15.28 14.26
CA LYS A 375 -4.28 -15.60 13.03
C LYS A 375 -3.03 -14.74 12.97
N PHE A 376 -1.88 -15.37 12.77
CA PHE A 376 -0.63 -14.64 12.57
C PHE A 376 -0.43 -14.36 11.09
N CYS A 377 0.26 -13.25 10.80
CA CYS A 377 0.66 -12.89 9.45
C CYS A 377 2.08 -12.32 9.45
N LEU A 378 2.77 -12.51 8.32
CA LEU A 378 4.12 -12.05 8.03
C LEU A 378 4.20 -11.73 6.53
N ASP A 379 4.70 -10.56 6.17
CA ASP A 379 4.73 -10.03 4.79
C ASP A 379 3.36 -10.11 4.08
N GLY A 380 2.29 -9.90 4.85
CA GLY A 380 0.89 -9.98 4.38
C GLY A 380 0.34 -11.40 4.13
N ALA A 381 1.18 -12.43 4.26
CA ALA A 381 0.79 -13.84 4.21
C ALA A 381 0.36 -14.36 5.58
N PHE A 382 -0.57 -15.33 5.63
CA PHE A 382 -0.85 -16.03 6.88
C PHE A 382 0.29 -16.99 7.24
N ILE A 383 0.67 -17.01 8.51
CA ILE A 383 1.60 -17.99 9.09
C ILE A 383 0.96 -18.68 10.28
N SER A 384 1.44 -19.88 10.61
CA SER A 384 0.86 -20.65 11.71
C SER A 384 1.27 -20.10 13.08
N GLN A 385 0.44 -20.33 14.10
CA GLN A 385 0.81 -20.02 15.48
C GLN A 385 2.08 -20.78 15.92
N GLU A 386 2.19 -22.04 15.50
CA GLU A 386 3.35 -22.89 15.79
C GLU A 386 4.64 -22.31 15.21
N GLU A 387 4.58 -21.79 13.98
CA GLU A 387 5.72 -21.14 13.33
C GLU A 387 6.23 -19.93 14.14
N VAL A 388 5.33 -19.15 14.75
CA VAL A 388 5.72 -17.99 15.59
C VAL A 388 6.20 -18.40 16.98
N PHE A 389 5.57 -19.40 17.59
CA PHE A 389 5.84 -19.78 18.99
C PHE A 389 6.92 -20.86 19.16
N SER A 390 7.35 -21.49 18.07
CA SER A 390 8.53 -22.37 18.03
C SER A 390 9.86 -21.63 17.77
N LEU A 391 9.81 -20.33 17.44
CA LEU A 391 11.00 -19.52 17.19
C LEU A 391 11.95 -19.50 18.39
N VAL A 392 13.24 -19.59 18.09
CA VAL A 392 14.32 -19.55 19.09
C VAL A 392 14.28 -18.25 19.88
N GLY A 393 14.38 -18.37 21.21
CA GLY A 393 14.36 -17.28 22.17
C GLY A 393 13.23 -17.41 23.19
N TRP A 394 12.12 -18.06 22.83
CA TRP A 394 10.98 -18.27 23.72
C TRP A 394 11.32 -19.12 24.95
N GLU A 395 12.31 -20.00 24.87
CA GLU A 395 12.84 -20.77 26.00
C GLU A 395 13.36 -19.87 27.14
N ASN A 396 13.73 -18.62 26.83
CA ASN A 396 14.19 -17.65 27.83
C ASN A 396 13.02 -16.90 28.50
N TYR A 397 11.79 -17.11 28.04
CA TYR A 397 10.62 -16.40 28.54
C TYR A 397 9.96 -17.16 29.69
N HIS A 398 10.16 -16.63 30.90
CA HIS A 398 9.64 -17.20 32.13
C HIS A 398 8.51 -16.31 32.68
N PRO A 399 7.23 -16.61 32.40
CA PRO A 399 6.11 -15.83 32.91
C PRO A 399 5.95 -16.03 34.42
N LYS A 400 5.65 -14.95 35.16
CA LYS A 400 5.44 -15.01 36.63
C LYS A 400 4.23 -15.84 37.04
N SER A 401 3.27 -16.03 36.13
CA SER A 401 2.16 -16.98 36.26
C SER A 401 2.01 -17.70 34.93
N LYS A 402 2.23 -19.01 34.89
CA LYS A 402 1.71 -19.83 33.80
C LYS A 402 0.22 -19.99 34.06
N THR A 403 -0.65 -19.61 33.13
CA THR A 403 -2.03 -20.08 33.11
C THR A 403 -2.01 -21.55 32.69
N HIS A 404 -1.55 -22.43 33.59
CA HIS A 404 -1.78 -23.86 33.47
C HIS A 404 -3.05 -24.16 34.26
N SER A 405 -4.18 -24.27 33.57
CA SER A 405 -5.20 -25.22 33.99
C SER A 405 -6.12 -25.58 32.81
N PRO A 406 -6.07 -26.83 32.32
CA PRO A 406 -7.08 -27.39 31.41
C PRO A 406 -8.45 -27.63 32.07
N HIS A 407 -8.63 -27.26 33.34
CA HIS A 407 -9.78 -27.69 34.17
C HIS A 407 -10.60 -26.55 34.81
N SER A 408 -10.50 -25.31 34.31
CA SER A 408 -11.29 -24.19 34.88
C SER A 408 -12.32 -23.56 33.92
N TYR A 409 -12.66 -24.23 32.83
CA TYR A 409 -13.67 -23.74 31.89
C TYR A 409 -14.67 -24.86 31.59
N ALA A 410 -15.56 -25.11 32.56
CA ALA A 410 -16.82 -25.82 32.37
C ALA A 410 -17.96 -24.86 32.72
#